data_AF-A0A3A9A0V5-F1
#
_entry.id   AF-A0A3A9A0V5-F1
#
_cell.length_a   1.000
_cell.length_b   1.000
_cell.length_c   1.000
_cell.angle_alpha   90.00
_cell.angle_beta   90.00
_cell.angle_gamma   90.00
#
_symmetry.space_group_name_H-M   'P 1'
#
loop_
_entity.id
_entity.type
_entity.pdbx_description
1 polymer ?
#
loop_
_entity_poly.entity_id
_entity_poly.type
_entity_poly.pdbx_seq_one_letter_code
_entity_poly.pdbx_strand_id
1 'polypeptide(L)' 'MVGSHGKKSADTCIKCGKCEEACPKHIQIRDTLEKVKDVLLA' A
#
# COMPACT_ATOMS: atom_id res chain seq x y z
N MET A 1 10.41 16.57 7.55
CA MET A 1 9.13 16.04 7.04
C MET A 1 9.42 15.40 5.69
N VAL A 2 9.30 14.07 5.57
CA VAL A 2 9.47 13.39 4.28
C VAL A 2 8.27 13.76 3.41
N GLY A 3 8.48 14.67 2.46
CA GLY A 3 7.50 14.99 1.45
C GLY A 3 7.21 13.77 0.58
N SER A 4 5.94 13.53 0.27
CA SER A 4 5.51 12.44 -0.60
C SER A 4 6.31 12.44 -1.90
N HIS A 5 7.04 11.36 -2.19
CA HIS A 5 7.90 11.20 -3.36
C HIS A 5 7.11 11.07 -4.69
N GLY A 6 6.14 11.94 -4.95
CA GLY A 6 5.28 11.90 -6.13
C GLY A 6 4.44 10.61 -6.26
N LYS A 7 4.39 9.78 -5.20
CA LYS A 7 3.66 8.52 -5.17
C LYS A 7 2.27 8.77 -4.60
N LYS A 8 1.25 8.17 -5.23
CA LYS A 8 -0.11 8.24 -4.73
C LYS A 8 -0.21 7.54 -3.37
N SER A 9 -1.16 7.98 -2.56
CA SER A 9 -1.41 7.45 -1.23
C SER A 9 -1.87 5.98 -1.28
N ALA A 10 -1.62 5.26 -0.19
CA ALA A 10 -1.96 3.85 -0.03
C ALA A 10 -3.46 3.54 -0.27
N ASP A 11 -4.34 4.46 0.11
CA ASP A 11 -5.79 4.39 -0.12
C ASP A 11 -6.17 4.34 -1.62
N THR A 12 -5.31 4.86 -2.50
CA THR A 12 -5.51 4.83 -3.96
C THR A 12 -4.92 3.59 -4.63
N CYS A 13 -4.56 2.57 -3.86
CA CYS A 13 -3.97 1.33 -4.38
C CYS A 13 -4.86 0.69 -5.46
N ILE A 14 -4.30 0.48 -6.66
CA ILE A 14 -4.96 -0.19 -7.79
C ILE A 14 -4.73 -1.72 -7.81
N LYS A 15 -4.24 -2.27 -6.70
CA LYS A 15 -3.97 -3.72 -6.53
C LYS A 15 -3.01 -4.33 -7.57
N CYS A 16 -2.07 -3.55 -8.11
CA CYS A 16 -1.15 -3.99 -9.17
C CYS A 16 -0.14 -5.08 -8.75
N GLY A 17 0.05 -5.33 -7.45
CA GLY A 17 0.93 -6.41 -6.95
C GLY A 17 2.43 -6.08 -6.91
N LYS A 18 2.88 -5.03 -7.60
CA LYS A 18 4.31 -4.65 -7.71
C LYS A 18 5.04 -4.50 -6.37
N CYS A 19 4.35 -4.02 -5.34
CA CYS A 19 4.94 -3.88 -4.01
C CYS A 19 5.27 -5.23 -3.36
N GLU A 20 4.43 -6.26 -3.58
CA GLU A 20 4.66 -7.60 -3.07
C GLU A 20 5.71 -8.35 -3.88
N GLU A 21 5.72 -8.19 -5.21
CA GLU A 21 6.76 -8.76 -6.09
C GLU A 21 8.16 -8.23 -5.75
N ALA A 22 8.27 -6.93 -5.45
CA ALA A 22 9.53 -6.32 -5.04
C ALA A 22 9.92 -6.65 -3.59
N CYS A 23 9.05 -7.27 -2.80
CA CYS A 23 9.29 -7.49 -1.39
C CYS A 23 10.08 -8.79 -1.16
N PRO A 24 11.35 -8.73 -0.71
CA PRO A 24 12.18 -9.91 -0.50
C PRO A 24 11.70 -10.81 0.65
N LYS A 25 10.80 -10.29 1.50
CA LYS A 25 10.23 -10.99 2.65
C LYS A 25 8.89 -11.65 2.36
N HIS A 26 8.35 -11.49 1.14
CA HIS A 26 7.05 -12.06 0.73
C HIS A 26 5.92 -11.80 1.74
N ILE A 27 5.80 -10.55 2.20
CA ILE A 27 4.71 -10.15 3.10
C ILE A 27 3.45 -9.74 2.31
N GLN A 28 2.29 -9.87 2.96
CA GLN A 28 0.96 -9.59 2.40
C GLN A 28 0.64 -8.08 2.45
N ILE A 29 1.36 -7.28 1.66
CA ILE A 29 1.24 -5.82 1.64
C ILE A 29 -0.15 -5.41 1.16
N ARG A 30 -0.72 -6.05 0.13
CA ARG A 30 -2.04 -5.68 -0.40
C ARG A 30 -3.13 -5.86 0.64
N ASP A 31 -3.11 -6.98 1.34
CA ASP A 31 -4.08 -7.31 2.39
C ASP A 31 -4.04 -6.28 3.53
N THR A 32 -2.82 -5.86 3.91
CA THR A 32 -2.62 -4.83 4.93
C THR A 32 -3.10 -3.46 4.45
N LEU A 33 -2.84 -3.10 3.20
CA LEU A 33 -3.30 -1.84 2.61
C LEU A 33 -4.83 -1.76 2.56
N GLU A 34 -5.53 -2.87 2.26
CA GLU A 34 -6.99 -2.92 2.29
C GLU A 34 -7.54 -2.72 3.72
N LYS A 35 -6.94 -3.36 4.72
CA LYS A 35 -7.33 -3.17 6.13
C LYS A 35 -7.12 -1.74 6.59
N VAL A 36 -5.99 -1.12 6.23
CA VAL A 36 -5.73 0.28 6.58
C VAL A 36 -6.72 1.20 5.87
N LYS A 37 -7.05 0.92 4.60
CA LYS A 37 -8.08 1.67 3.87
C LYS A 37 -9.43 1.59 4.58
N ASP A 38 -9.84 0.40 5.02
CA ASP A 38 -11.08 0.19 5.77
C ASP A 38 -11.08 0.99 7.09
N VAL A 39 -10.00 0.88 7.88
CA VAL A 39 -9.91 1.57 9.17
C VAL A 39 -9.79 3.10 9.04
N LEU A 40 -9.11 3.60 8.01
CA LEU A 40 -8.81 5.03 7.86
C LEU A 40 -9.91 5.81 7.12
N LEU A 41 -10.75 5.12 6.35
CA LEU A 41 -11.85 5.71 5.57
C LEU A 41 -13.25 5.29 6.06
N ALA A 42 -13.32 4.53 7.16
CA ALA A 42 -14.57 4.27 7.89
C ALA A 42 -15.04 5.49 8.68
#